data_AF-A0A1S6H4B2-F1
#
_entry.id   AF-A0A1S6H4B2-F1
#
_cell.length_a   1.000
_cell.length_b   1.000
_cell.length_c   1.000
_cell.angle_alpha   90.00
_cell.angle_beta   90.00
_cell.angle_gamma   90.00
#
_symmetry.space_group_name_H-M   'P 1'
#
loop_
_entity.id
_entity.type
_entity.pdbx_description
1 polymer ?
#
loop_
_entity_poly.entity_id
_entity_poly.type
_entity_poly.pdbx_seq_one_letter_code
_entity_poly.pdbx_strand_id
1 'polypeptide(L)'
;MNHHSDALIQSWSKLTLPQQLGNVGSEVSRMLKWRGKDDAIAERAFERMLELIDLTLQSQTDGSRLREIARAREVLVQTWQSQTTADSPEWVSLNRYFFQFALIGNV
;
A
#
# COMPACT_ATOMS: atom_id res chain seq x y z
N MET A 1 5.11 14.47 7.85
CA MET A 1 5.78 13.30 8.44
C MET A 1 4.73 12.65 9.33
N ASN A 2 4.22 11.48 8.95
CA ASN A 2 3.21 10.80 9.74
C ASN A 2 3.88 10.27 11.02
N HIS A 3 3.43 10.73 12.18
CA HIS A 3 3.93 10.24 13.46
C HIS A 3 3.29 8.88 13.72
N HIS A 4 4.03 7.80 13.46
CA HIS A 4 3.59 6.46 13.80
C HIS A 4 3.91 6.17 15.27
N SER A 5 3.05 5.42 15.97
CA SER A 5 3.38 4.95 17.31
C SER A 5 4.58 4.00 17.27
N ASP A 6 5.45 4.07 18.29
CA ASP A 6 6.62 3.17 18.40
C ASP A 6 6.22 1.69 18.37
N ALA A 7 5.07 1.34 18.93
CA ALA A 7 4.53 -0.01 18.91
C ALA A 7 4.17 -0.48 17.48
N LEU A 8 3.62 0.41 16.66
CA LEU A 8 3.33 0.11 15.25
C LEU A 8 4.63 -0.07 14.45
N ILE A 9 5.61 0.83 14.64
CA ILE A 9 6.92 0.73 13.98
C ILE A 9 7.60 -0.61 14.33
N GLN A 10 7.63 -0.95 15.61
CA GLN A 10 8.27 -2.19 16.10
C GLN A 10 7.54 -3.46 15.65
N SER A 11 6.21 -3.45 15.57
CA SER A 11 5.47 -4.62 15.07
C SER A 11 5.60 -4.75 13.56
N TRP A 12 5.60 -3.64 12.83
CA TRP A 12 5.75 -3.62 11.37
C TRP A 12 7.12 -4.09 10.90
N SER A 13 8.18 -3.71 11.61
CA SER A 13 9.56 -4.13 11.27
C SER A 13 9.83 -5.62 11.48
N LYS A 14 8.95 -6.33 12.20
CA LYS A 14 9.02 -7.80 12.37
C LYS A 14 8.42 -8.57 11.20
N LEU A 15 7.61 -7.90 10.36
CA LEU A 15 7.03 -8.52 9.18
C LEU A 15 8.09 -8.68 8.10
N THR A 16 8.03 -9.78 7.36
CA THR A 16 8.80 -9.94 6.13
C THR A 16 8.32 -8.94 5.07
N LEU A 17 9.17 -8.59 4.10
CA LEU A 17 8.78 -7.67 3.03
C LEU A 17 7.50 -8.12 2.28
N PRO A 18 7.32 -9.40 1.91
CA PRO A 18 6.06 -9.86 1.33
C PRO A 18 4.85 -9.65 2.24
N GLN A 19 4.97 -9.84 3.55
CA GLN A 19 3.89 -9.57 4.50
C GLN A 19 3.57 -8.06 4.57
N GLN A 20 4.57 -7.19 4.58
CA GLN A 20 4.37 -5.74 4.54
C GLN A 20 3.65 -5.31 3.26
N LEU A 21 4.12 -5.77 2.10
CA LEU A 21 3.52 -5.46 0.80
C LEU A 21 2.13 -6.10 0.63
N GLY A 22 1.87 -7.25 1.23
CA GLY A 22 0.56 -7.88 1.27
C GLY A 22 -0.46 -7.04 2.04
N ASN A 23 -0.06 -6.49 3.19
CA ASN A 23 -0.91 -5.59 3.97
C ASN A 23 -1.17 -4.25 3.24
N VAL A 24 -0.16 -3.68 2.55
CA VAL A 24 -0.36 -2.55 1.63
C VAL A 24 -1.39 -2.91 0.56
N GLY A 25 -1.27 -4.10 -0.03
CA GLY A 25 -2.21 -4.62 -1.03
C GLY A 25 -3.64 -4.77 -0.56
N SER A 26 -3.85 -5.21 0.68
CA SER A 26 -5.18 -5.30 1.28
C SER A 26 -5.87 -3.92 1.34
N GLU A 27 -5.12 -2.86 1.65
CA GLU A 27 -5.65 -1.50 1.65
C GLU A 27 -5.88 -0.95 0.23
N VAL A 28 -5.04 -1.31 -0.75
CA VAL A 28 -5.31 -1.02 -2.19
C VAL A 28 -6.62 -1.67 -2.62
N SER A 29 -6.81 -2.96 -2.35
CA SER A 29 -8.07 -3.67 -2.66
C SER A 29 -9.27 -3.06 -1.96
N ARG A 30 -9.13 -2.68 -0.67
CA ARG A 30 -10.19 -2.04 0.10
C ARG A 30 -10.56 -0.67 -0.46
N MET A 31 -9.57 0.16 -0.79
CA MET A 31 -9.77 1.44 -1.45
C MET A 31 -10.55 1.27 -2.76
N LEU A 32 -10.14 0.35 -3.63
CA LEU A 32 -10.83 0.10 -4.91
C LEU A 32 -12.26 -0.44 -4.72
N LYS A 33 -12.48 -1.28 -3.70
CA LYS A 33 -13.81 -1.84 -3.41
C LYS A 33 -14.85 -0.77 -3.07
N TRP A 34 -14.41 0.29 -2.38
CA TRP A 34 -15.28 1.35 -1.85
C TRP A 34 -15.31 2.62 -2.70
N ARG A 35 -14.34 2.81 -3.61
CA ARG A 35 -14.32 3.93 -4.55
C ARG A 35 -15.61 4.00 -5.37
N GLY A 36 -16.29 5.15 -5.35
CA GLY A 36 -17.58 5.35 -6.03
C GLY A 36 -18.78 4.71 -5.33
N LYS A 37 -18.59 4.10 -4.14
CA LYS A 37 -19.66 3.60 -3.28
C LYS A 37 -19.73 4.36 -1.96
N ASP A 38 -18.57 4.54 -1.34
CA ASP A 38 -18.35 5.34 -0.15
C ASP A 38 -16.92 5.90 -0.22
N ASP A 39 -16.82 7.14 -0.67
CA ASP A 39 -15.53 7.78 -0.92
C ASP A 39 -14.78 8.07 0.39
N ALA A 40 -15.47 8.23 1.52
CA ALA A 40 -14.83 8.40 2.82
C ALA A 40 -14.13 7.11 3.28
N ILE A 41 -14.72 5.94 3.02
CA ILE A 41 -14.06 4.65 3.28
C ILE A 41 -12.88 4.45 2.33
N ALA A 42 -13.04 4.82 1.05
CA ALA A 42 -11.97 4.72 0.06
C ALA A 42 -10.78 5.62 0.41
N GLU A 43 -11.03 6.85 0.82
CA GLU A 43 -10.01 7.81 1.25
C GLU A 43 -9.27 7.34 2.50
N ARG A 44 -9.97 6.85 3.53
CA ARG A 44 -9.32 6.25 4.71
C ARG A 44 -8.45 5.04 4.37
N ALA A 45 -8.86 4.23 3.40
CA ALA A 45 -8.06 3.11 2.93
C ALA A 45 -6.81 3.58 2.16
N PHE A 46 -6.93 4.65 1.36
CA PHE A 46 -5.81 5.30 0.70
C PHE A 46 -4.80 5.88 1.71
N GLU A 47 -5.28 6.61 2.72
CA GLU A 47 -4.43 7.14 3.80
C GLU A 47 -3.70 6.02 4.56
N ARG A 48 -4.42 4.93 4.90
CA ARG A 48 -3.80 3.77 5.55
C ARG A 48 -2.78 3.09 4.63
N MET A 49 -3.07 2.95 3.34
CA MET A 49 -2.12 2.43 2.36
C MET A 49 -0.82 3.26 2.34
N LEU A 50 -0.93 4.60 2.35
CA LEU A 50 0.23 5.50 2.43
C LEU A 50 1.02 5.31 3.73
N GLU A 51 0.32 5.17 4.85
CA GLU A 51 0.94 4.91 6.14
C GLU A 51 1.78 3.62 6.11
N LEU A 52 1.21 2.53 5.57
CA LEU A 52 1.87 1.23 5.54
C LEU A 52 3.07 1.18 4.58
N ILE A 53 2.98 1.84 3.42
CA ILE A 53 4.11 1.90 2.49
C ILE A 53 5.23 2.80 3.03
N ASP A 54 4.91 3.86 3.78
CA ASP A 54 5.89 4.71 4.46
C ASP A 54 6.60 3.95 5.60
N LEU A 55 5.88 3.10 6.35
CA LEU A 55 6.50 2.19 7.34
C LEU A 55 7.38 1.14 6.66
N THR A 56 6.97 0.63 5.50
CA THR A 56 7.75 -0.33 4.71
C THR A 56 9.08 0.30 4.26
N LEU A 57 9.04 1.55 3.75
CA LEU A 57 10.23 2.32 3.40
C LEU A 57 11.17 2.51 4.59
N GLN A 58 10.65 2.87 5.76
CA GLN A 58 11.46 3.08 6.97
C GLN A 58 12.14 1.78 7.44
N SER A 59 11.55 0.62 7.19
CA SER A 59 12.11 -0.67 7.61
C SER A 59 13.14 -1.26 6.64
N GLN A 60 13.34 -0.68 5.45
CA GLN A 60 14.20 -1.24 4.41
C GLN A 60 15.59 -0.60 4.41
N THR A 61 16.63 -1.44 4.29
CA THR A 61 18.04 -1.00 4.21
C THR A 61 18.67 -1.30 2.85
N ASP A 62 18.08 -2.20 2.06
CA ASP A 62 18.54 -2.48 0.70
C ASP A 62 18.13 -1.35 -0.26
N GLY A 63 19.13 -0.70 -0.87
CA GLY A 63 18.92 0.44 -1.76
C GLY A 63 18.12 0.13 -3.03
N SER A 64 18.19 -1.11 -3.54
CA SER A 64 17.41 -1.51 -4.71
C SER A 64 15.92 -1.65 -4.36
N ARG A 65 15.63 -2.30 -3.23
CA ARG A 65 14.26 -2.46 -2.70
C ARG A 65 13.65 -1.12 -2.30
N LEU A 66 14.44 -0.24 -1.67
CA LEU A 66 13.99 1.12 -1.35
C LEU A 66 13.50 1.87 -2.60
N ARG A 67 14.26 1.79 -3.70
CA ARG A 67 13.89 2.43 -4.96
C ARG A 67 12.59 1.86 -5.52
N GLU A 68 12.43 0.54 -5.51
CA GLU A 68 11.20 -0.11 -5.99
C GLU A 68 9.98 0.26 -5.14
N ILE A 69 10.11 0.26 -3.81
CA ILE A 69 9.01 0.62 -2.89
C ILE A 69 8.65 2.09 -3.05
N ALA A 70 9.65 2.98 -3.14
CA ALA A 70 9.43 4.41 -3.38
C ALA A 70 8.72 4.63 -4.72
N ARG A 71 9.11 3.90 -5.76
CA ARG A 71 8.45 3.97 -7.06
C ARG A 71 7.01 3.48 -7.01
N ALA A 72 6.75 2.38 -6.30
CA ALA A 72 5.39 1.87 -6.10
C ALA A 72 4.51 2.92 -5.40
N ARG A 73 5.04 3.58 -4.36
CA ARG A 73 4.38 4.70 -3.67
C ARG A 73 4.06 5.87 -4.61
N GLU A 74 5.02 6.29 -5.43
CA GLU A 74 4.81 7.36 -6.41
C GLU A 74 3.66 7.02 -7.37
N VAL A 75 3.67 5.81 -7.93
CA VAL A 75 2.63 5.37 -8.86
C VAL A 75 1.27 5.32 -8.16
N LEU A 76 1.18 4.77 -6.95
CA LEU A 76 -0.05 4.74 -6.16
C LEU A 76 -0.64 6.15 -5.94
N VAL A 77 0.19 7.11 -5.54
CA VAL A 77 -0.21 8.51 -5.33
C VAL A 77 -0.64 9.16 -6.64
N GLN A 78 0.13 8.97 -7.72
CA GLN A 78 -0.18 9.53 -9.03
C GLN A 78 -1.51 8.99 -9.58
N THR A 79 -1.75 7.69 -9.47
CA THR A 79 -3.00 7.06 -9.92
C THR A 79 -4.19 7.49 -9.05
N TRP A 80 -3.97 7.76 -7.76
CA TRP A 80 -5.01 8.34 -6.91
C TRP A 80 -5.38 9.76 -7.35
N GLN A 81 -4.39 10.62 -7.54
CA GLN A 81 -4.58 12.02 -7.95
C GLN A 81 -5.19 12.17 -9.34
N SER A 82 -4.96 11.20 -10.25
CA SER A 82 -5.58 11.21 -11.58
C SER A 82 -7.09 10.98 -11.56
N GLN A 83 -7.67 10.63 -10.40
CA GLN A 83 -9.11 10.42 -10.22
C GLN A 83 -9.74 9.38 -11.17
N THR A 84 -8.93 8.46 -11.69
CA THR A 84 -9.38 7.36 -12.55
C THR A 84 -10.37 6.43 -11.84
N THR A 85 -11.23 5.75 -12.61
CA THR A 85 -12.18 4.77 -12.09
C THR A 85 -11.47 3.51 -11.58
N ALA A 86 -12.07 2.79 -10.63
CA ALA A 86 -11.43 1.63 -9.98
C ALA A 86 -11.08 0.47 -10.95
N ASP A 87 -11.72 0.42 -12.11
CA ASP A 87 -11.50 -0.56 -13.19
C ASP A 87 -10.44 -0.10 -14.22
N SER A 88 -9.79 1.06 -13.99
CA SER A 88 -8.74 1.53 -14.89
C SER A 88 -7.58 0.52 -14.99
N PRO A 89 -6.89 0.45 -16.15
CA PRO A 89 -5.75 -0.45 -16.34
C PRO A 89 -4.66 -0.28 -15.28
N GLU A 90 -4.44 0.95 -14.80
CA GLU A 90 -3.48 1.28 -13.75
C GLU A 90 -3.87 0.63 -12.43
N TRP A 91 -5.13 0.79 -12.00
CA TRP A 91 -5.61 0.19 -10.75
C TRP A 91 -5.67 -1.33 -10.82
N VAL A 92 -6.11 -1.89 -11.94
CA VAL A 92 -6.10 -3.34 -12.16
C VAL A 92 -4.68 -3.91 -12.07
N SER A 93 -3.70 -3.22 -12.64
CA SER A 93 -2.30 -3.64 -12.62
C SER A 93 -1.69 -3.51 -11.22
N LEU A 94 -1.91 -2.39 -10.53
CA LEU A 94 -1.46 -2.17 -9.16
C LEU A 94 -2.05 -3.19 -8.20
N ASN A 95 -3.37 -3.42 -8.28
CA ASN A 95 -4.04 -4.39 -7.41
C ASN A 95 -3.50 -5.80 -7.65
N ARG A 96 -3.28 -6.19 -8.92
CA ARG A 96 -2.68 -7.49 -9.26
C ARG A 96 -1.26 -7.64 -8.74
N TYR A 97 -0.44 -6.59 -8.83
CA TYR A 97 0.93 -6.58 -8.32
C TYR A 97 0.96 -6.85 -6.81
N PHE A 98 0.19 -6.07 -6.04
CA PHE A 98 0.17 -6.23 -4.58
C PHE A 98 -0.53 -7.52 -4.12
N PHE A 99 -1.53 -8.00 -4.87
CA PHE A 99 -2.26 -9.23 -4.55
C PHE A 99 -1.34 -10.46 -4.47
N GLN A 100 -0.27 -10.52 -5.27
CA GLN A 100 0.71 -11.61 -5.21
C GLN A 100 1.35 -11.75 -3.81
N PHE A 101 1.53 -10.63 -3.11
CA PHE A 101 2.12 -10.60 -1.77
C PHE A 101 1.10 -10.91 -0.67
N ALA A 102 -0.17 -10.52 -0.87
CA ALA A 102 -1.26 -10.82 0.06
C ALA A 102 -1.51 -12.32 0.21
N LEU A 103 -1.32 -13.10 -0.86
CA LEU A 103 -1.42 -14.57 -0.82
C LEU A 103 -0.31 -15.22 0.02
N ILE A 104 0.87 -14.60 0.08
CA ILE A 104 2.04 -15.11 0.80
C ILE A 104 1.98 -14.71 2.28
N GLY A 105 1.33 -13.60 2.61
CA GLY A 105 1.24 -13.08 3.98
C GLY A 105 0.30 -13.83 4.94
N ASN A 106 -0.47 -14.81 4.45
CA ASN A 106 -1.45 -15.60 5.21
C ASN A 106 -0.97 -17.04 5.55
N VAL A 107 0.35 -17.30 5.53
CA VAL A 107 0.94 -18.59 5.93
C VAL A 107 1.52 -18.50 7.34
#